data_AF-A0A371DG26-F1
#
_entry.id   AF-A0A371DG26-F1
#
_cell.length_a   1.000
_cell.length_b   1.000
_cell.length_c   1.000
_cell.angle_alpha   90.00
_cell.angle_beta   90.00
_cell.angle_gamma   90.00
#
_symmetry.space_group_name_H-M   'P 1'
#
loop_
_entity.id
_entity.type
_entity.pdbx_description
1 polymer ?
#
loop_
_entity_poly.entity_id
_entity_poly.type
_entity_poly.pdbx_seq_one_letter_code
_entity_poly.pdbx_strand_id
1 'polypeptide(L)'
;MADLRVLSKLLKQQACFSFFLPNSRINGRLVSSRCKSASQARRSGLSASLTSGHLPAAADISQRNCTLPGMSTHSDSNVSTDCSEDFEDILIRELDSDLVCSLALTIRCRAPVVPNSPDFTCSIPSSPKRGSYNVVYEVEFSDGISWAVRTPCLPWNVKRERTMQHDMVGLQYVSDHTTLPVPRIHAYDCTTNNAIGHPYMVADYVHGTRLVDVWSKPSWWSGERSKQRLLTAIAGYMVELSKHEFDQIGCLERIQP
;
A
#
# COMPACT_ATOMS: atom_id res chain seq x y z
N MET A 1 6.55 3.29 28.24
CA MET A 1 6.37 3.40 26.76
C MET A 1 4.89 3.39 26.48
N ALA A 2 4.37 4.36 25.71
CA ALA A 2 2.97 4.33 25.28
C ALA A 2 2.74 3.11 24.37
N ASP A 3 1.59 2.45 24.48
CA ASP A 3 1.26 1.21 23.77
C ASP A 3 1.22 1.45 22.24
N LEU A 4 2.38 1.28 21.58
CA LEU A 4 2.61 1.53 20.14
C LEU A 4 1.67 0.69 19.23
N ARG A 5 1.02 -0.31 19.82
CA ARG A 5 0.13 -1.28 19.17
C ARG A 5 -1.20 -0.68 18.68
N VAL A 6 -1.61 0.46 19.25
CA VAL A 6 -2.89 1.13 18.91
C VAL A 6 -2.71 2.16 17.77
N LEU A 7 -1.53 2.79 17.70
CA LEU A 7 -1.27 3.93 16.81
C LEU A 7 -0.99 3.56 15.36
N SER A 8 -0.29 2.45 15.10
CA SER A 8 0.04 2.08 13.72
C SER A 8 -1.21 1.73 12.89
N LYS A 9 -2.30 1.28 13.52
CA LYS A 9 -3.58 1.04 12.84
C LYS A 9 -4.38 2.32 12.56
N LEU A 10 -4.20 3.39 13.35
CA LEU A 10 -4.78 4.71 13.07
C LEU A 10 -4.11 5.37 11.85
N LEU A 11 -2.79 5.22 11.72
CA LEU A 11 -2.05 5.74 10.56
C LEU A 11 -2.38 4.99 9.25
N LYS A 12 -2.86 3.74 9.31
CA LYS A 12 -3.34 3.00 8.13
C LYS A 12 -4.65 3.52 7.52
N GLN A 13 -5.40 4.37 8.21
CA GLN A 13 -6.65 4.96 7.68
C GLN A 13 -6.53 6.44 7.29
N GLN A 14 -5.39 7.10 7.51
CA GLN A 14 -5.30 8.57 7.42
C GLN A 14 -4.17 9.13 6.53
N ALA A 15 -3.56 8.33 5.65
CA ALA A 15 -2.61 8.86 4.65
C ALA A 15 -3.28 9.74 3.55
N CYS A 16 -4.36 10.45 3.87
CA CYS A 16 -5.07 11.38 3.01
C CYS A 16 -5.71 12.49 3.86
N PHE A 17 -4.91 13.18 4.69
CA PHE A 17 -5.32 14.49 5.22
C PHE A 17 -4.61 15.59 4.43
N SER A 18 -5.35 16.16 3.48
CA SER A 18 -5.05 17.47 2.89
C SER A 18 -5.01 18.51 4.00
N PHE A 19 -3.82 19.01 4.36
CA PHE A 19 -3.68 20.20 5.20
C PHE A 19 -3.44 21.43 4.31
N PHE A 20 -4.20 22.48 4.61
CA PHE A 20 -4.18 23.79 3.95
C PHE A 20 -3.72 24.84 4.99
N LEU A 21 -2.96 25.84 4.52
CA LEU A 21 -2.54 27.13 5.15
C LEU A 21 -1.24 27.13 6.00
N PRO A 22 -0.56 28.30 6.17
CA PRO A 22 0.09 29.10 5.14
C PRO A 22 1.58 29.45 5.48
N ASN A 23 2.40 29.53 4.42
CA ASN A 23 3.71 30.21 4.26
C ASN A 23 4.60 30.48 5.49
N SER A 24 5.75 29.79 5.54
CA SER A 24 7.03 30.34 6.00
C SER A 24 8.20 29.59 5.32
N ARG A 25 9.17 30.33 4.76
CA ARG A 25 10.31 29.80 3.99
C ARG A 25 11.45 29.36 4.91
N ILE A 26 11.91 28.11 4.85
CA ILE A 26 13.32 27.71 5.11
C ILE A 26 13.71 26.50 4.22
N ASN A 27 14.95 26.51 3.73
CA ASN A 27 15.54 25.61 2.73
C ASN A 27 15.67 24.14 3.18
N GLY A 28 15.10 23.23 2.38
CA GLY A 28 15.38 21.79 2.34
C GLY A 28 14.82 21.21 1.04
N ARG A 29 15.63 20.45 0.27
CA ARG A 29 15.33 20.11 -1.13
C ARG A 29 14.51 18.82 -1.23
N LEU A 30 13.18 18.94 -1.10
CA LEU A 30 12.17 17.96 -1.54
C LEU A 30 11.13 18.75 -2.33
N VAL A 31 10.92 18.43 -3.62
CA VAL A 31 9.96 19.15 -4.46
C VAL A 31 8.67 18.36 -4.52
N SER A 32 7.57 18.96 -4.10
CA SER A 32 6.24 18.37 -4.30
C SER A 32 5.84 18.50 -5.78
N SER A 33 5.43 17.42 -6.43
CA SER A 33 4.98 17.49 -7.82
C SER A 33 3.50 17.91 -7.92
N ARG A 34 3.19 18.74 -8.92
CA ARG A 34 1.84 19.24 -9.20
C ARG A 34 1.01 18.15 -9.88
N CYS A 35 -0.01 17.61 -9.21
CA CYS A 35 -1.04 16.80 -9.87
C CYS A 35 -1.90 17.68 -10.79
N LYS A 36 -1.55 17.76 -12.07
CA LYS A 36 -2.45 18.33 -13.09
C LYS A 36 -3.46 17.26 -13.51
N SER A 37 -4.71 17.45 -13.12
CA SER A 37 -5.83 16.98 -13.92
C SER A 37 -6.01 17.91 -15.13
N ALA A 38 -6.58 17.36 -16.21
CA ALA A 38 -7.23 18.02 -17.34
C ALA A 38 -6.52 17.96 -18.71
N SER A 39 -7.23 17.28 -19.63
CA SER A 39 -7.68 17.73 -20.96
C SER A 39 -6.69 18.40 -21.93
N GLN A 40 -6.56 17.75 -23.10
CA GLN A 40 -6.35 18.31 -24.45
C GLN A 40 -5.63 19.66 -24.57
N ALA A 41 -4.43 19.62 -25.14
CA ALA A 41 -3.99 20.58 -26.15
C ALA A 41 -2.97 19.93 -27.10
N ARG A 42 -3.25 20.01 -28.40
CA ARG A 42 -2.37 19.60 -29.51
C ARG A 42 -1.30 20.68 -29.77
N ARG A 43 -0.06 20.27 -30.05
CA ARG A 43 0.69 20.42 -31.33
C ARG A 43 2.21 20.45 -31.12
N SER A 44 2.91 19.69 -31.98
CA SER A 44 4.27 19.83 -32.55
C SER A 44 5.42 20.21 -31.60
N GLY A 45 6.54 19.51 -31.49
CA GLY A 45 7.21 18.57 -32.40
C GLY A 45 8.70 18.97 -32.44
N LEU A 46 9.62 18.06 -32.13
CA LEU A 46 10.99 18.01 -32.65
C LEU A 46 11.71 16.76 -32.13
N SER A 47 12.40 16.12 -33.06
CA SER A 47 13.09 14.85 -33.00
C SER A 47 14.47 14.96 -32.34
N ALA A 48 14.88 13.92 -31.62
CA ALA A 48 16.25 13.39 -31.69
C ALA A 48 16.28 11.95 -31.16
N SER A 49 16.71 11.04 -32.03
CA SER A 49 16.92 9.61 -31.79
C SER A 49 18.27 9.34 -31.13
N LEU A 50 18.39 8.25 -30.36
CA LEU A 50 19.53 7.32 -30.40
C LEU A 50 19.14 5.94 -29.83
N THR A 51 19.50 4.93 -30.61
CA THR A 51 19.36 3.45 -30.56
C THR A 51 20.30 2.81 -29.52
N SER A 52 20.27 1.54 -29.10
CA SER A 52 19.44 0.32 -29.25
C SER A 52 20.02 -0.71 -28.25
N GLY A 53 19.18 -1.64 -27.76
CA GLY A 53 19.60 -2.85 -27.04
C GLY A 53 18.42 -3.82 -26.93
N HIS A 54 18.22 -4.63 -27.98
CA HIS A 54 17.11 -5.56 -28.26
C HIS A 54 17.48 -7.00 -27.81
N LEU A 55 16.63 -7.84 -27.20
CA LEU A 55 15.72 -8.88 -27.76
C LEU A 55 15.40 -9.96 -26.68
N PRO A 56 14.45 -10.91 -26.87
CA PRO A 56 13.37 -10.98 -27.86
C PRO A 56 11.96 -11.24 -27.27
N ALA A 57 10.97 -11.03 -28.14
CA ALA A 57 9.56 -11.36 -28.00
C ALA A 57 9.22 -12.79 -28.45
N ALA A 58 8.04 -13.30 -28.06
CA ALA A 58 7.37 -14.44 -28.70
C ALA A 58 5.84 -14.22 -28.80
N ALA A 59 5.35 -14.42 -30.05
CA ALA A 59 4.01 -14.75 -30.60
C ALA A 59 2.73 -14.45 -29.79
N ASP A 60 1.80 -13.61 -30.26
CA ASP A 60 0.79 -13.82 -31.35
C ASP A 60 -0.29 -14.86 -31.01
N ILE A 61 -1.52 -14.39 -30.71
CA ILE A 61 -2.79 -15.05 -31.01
C ILE A 61 -3.84 -13.95 -31.25
N SER A 62 -4.12 -13.74 -32.53
CA SER A 62 -5.44 -13.68 -33.19
C SER A 62 -6.61 -12.98 -32.49
N GLN A 63 -6.96 -11.85 -33.10
CA GLN A 63 -8.28 -11.24 -33.28
C GLN A 63 -9.50 -12.16 -33.03
N ARG A 64 -10.47 -11.64 -32.27
CA ARG A 64 -11.89 -11.87 -32.52
C ARG A 64 -12.67 -10.56 -32.42
N ASN A 65 -13.10 -10.07 -33.58
CA ASN A 65 -14.22 -9.14 -33.73
C ASN A 65 -15.51 -9.77 -33.18
N CYS A 66 -16.34 -8.99 -32.49
CA CYS A 66 -17.78 -9.27 -32.40
C CYS A 66 -18.57 -7.97 -32.48
N THR A 67 -19.37 -7.90 -33.55
CA THR A 67 -20.27 -6.84 -33.97
C THR A 67 -21.46 -6.70 -33.03
N LEU A 68 -21.90 -5.47 -32.76
CA LEU A 68 -23.16 -5.15 -32.08
C LEU A 68 -24.39 -5.51 -32.95
N PRO A 69 -25.50 -5.93 -32.34
CA PRO A 69 -26.80 -5.51 -32.86
C PRO A 69 -27.82 -5.10 -31.78
N GLY A 70 -28.57 -4.05 -32.10
CA GLY A 70 -30.04 -4.03 -31.96
C GLY A 70 -30.66 -3.71 -30.58
N MET A 71 -31.20 -2.50 -30.46
CA MET A 71 -32.24 -2.12 -29.51
C MET A 71 -33.57 -2.86 -29.80
N SER A 72 -34.20 -3.43 -28.77
CA SER A 72 -35.67 -3.44 -28.62
C SER A 72 -36.08 -3.76 -27.17
N THR A 73 -37.27 -3.26 -26.82
CA THR A 73 -37.79 -3.00 -25.47
C THR A 73 -38.71 -4.09 -24.89
N HIS A 74 -38.78 -4.11 -23.54
CA HIS A 74 -39.87 -4.49 -22.63
C HIS A 74 -39.96 -5.89 -21.96
N SER A 75 -40.29 -5.79 -20.66
CA SER A 75 -40.98 -6.69 -19.71
C SER A 75 -40.19 -7.77 -18.93
N ASP A 76 -39.82 -7.37 -17.71
CA ASP A 76 -39.98 -8.07 -16.41
C ASP A 76 -40.01 -9.60 -16.38
N SER A 77 -38.86 -10.17 -16.06
CA SER A 77 -38.79 -11.35 -15.20
C SER A 77 -37.61 -11.17 -14.23
N ASN A 78 -37.91 -11.22 -12.93
CA ASN A 78 -36.94 -11.22 -11.85
C ASN A 78 -36.12 -12.51 -11.94
N VAL A 79 -35.06 -12.51 -12.76
CA VAL A 79 -33.93 -13.42 -12.63
C VAL A 79 -32.99 -12.79 -11.61
N SER A 80 -32.97 -13.38 -10.42
CA SER A 80 -31.95 -13.18 -9.41
C SER A 80 -30.57 -13.45 -10.03
N THR A 81 -29.88 -12.38 -10.43
CA THR A 81 -28.47 -12.45 -10.84
C THR A 81 -27.62 -12.34 -9.59
N ASP A 82 -27.45 -13.48 -8.94
CA ASP A 82 -26.28 -13.83 -8.13
C ASP A 82 -25.11 -14.08 -9.15
N CYS A 83 -23.85 -13.68 -9.01
CA CYS A 83 -23.08 -12.99 -8.00
C CYS A 83 -22.05 -12.16 -8.78
N SER A 84 -21.94 -10.84 -8.60
CA SER A 84 -20.69 -10.18 -8.96
C SER A 84 -19.67 -10.60 -7.89
N GLU A 85 -18.79 -11.55 -8.19
CA GLU A 85 -17.71 -11.91 -7.26
C GLU A 85 -16.98 -10.63 -6.84
N ASP A 86 -16.87 -10.39 -5.53
CA ASP A 86 -16.14 -9.26 -5.01
C ASP A 86 -14.68 -9.39 -5.49
N PHE A 87 -14.10 -8.36 -6.12
CA PHE A 87 -12.73 -8.41 -6.66
C PHE A 87 -11.67 -8.90 -5.64
N GLU A 88 -11.94 -8.71 -4.36
CA GLU A 88 -11.14 -9.24 -3.26
C GLU A 88 -11.16 -10.77 -3.16
N ASP A 89 -12.28 -11.42 -3.44
CA ASP A 89 -12.41 -12.87 -3.40
C ASP A 89 -11.63 -13.52 -4.53
N ILE A 90 -11.70 -12.93 -5.72
CA ILE A 90 -10.88 -13.34 -6.87
C ILE A 90 -9.40 -13.22 -6.50
N LEU A 91 -9.00 -12.05 -5.98
CA LEU A 91 -7.62 -11.81 -5.57
C LEU A 91 -7.14 -12.81 -4.51
N ILE A 92 -7.94 -13.10 -3.49
CA ILE A 92 -7.57 -14.03 -2.41
C ILE A 92 -7.43 -15.46 -2.94
N ARG A 93 -8.22 -15.85 -3.93
CA ARG A 93 -8.10 -17.15 -4.59
C ARG A 93 -6.87 -17.25 -5.48
N GLU A 94 -6.49 -16.17 -6.16
CA GLU A 94 -5.29 -16.10 -7.00
C GLU A 94 -4.00 -16.03 -6.16
N LEU A 95 -4.01 -15.23 -5.08
CA LEU A 95 -2.92 -15.11 -4.13
C LEU A 95 -3.11 -16.08 -2.98
N ASP A 96 -2.87 -17.36 -3.27
CA ASP A 96 -2.88 -18.39 -2.23
C ASP A 96 -1.74 -18.21 -1.21
N SER A 97 -1.83 -18.97 -0.14
CA SER A 97 -0.88 -18.90 0.97
C SER A 97 0.56 -19.24 0.55
N ASP A 98 0.73 -20.15 -0.40
CA ASP A 98 2.05 -20.64 -0.82
C ASP A 98 2.80 -19.57 -1.63
N LEU A 99 2.09 -18.88 -2.52
CA LEU A 99 2.63 -17.79 -3.31
C LEU A 99 3.06 -16.61 -2.44
N VAL A 100 2.22 -16.23 -1.48
CA VAL A 100 2.52 -15.16 -0.51
C VAL A 100 3.72 -15.54 0.37
N CYS A 101 3.77 -16.80 0.85
CA CYS A 101 4.91 -17.26 1.65
C CYS A 101 6.20 -17.33 0.84
N SER A 102 6.16 -17.82 -0.40
CA SER A 102 7.31 -17.88 -1.30
C SER A 102 7.90 -16.49 -1.57
N LEU A 103 7.04 -15.50 -1.81
CA LEU A 103 7.45 -14.09 -1.93
C LEU A 103 8.14 -13.60 -0.65
N ALA A 104 7.51 -13.82 0.50
CA ALA A 104 8.00 -13.34 1.79
C ALA A 104 9.36 -13.97 2.16
N LEU A 105 9.51 -15.29 1.96
CA LEU A 105 10.78 -16.01 2.14
C LEU A 105 11.86 -15.48 1.20
N THR A 106 11.52 -15.27 -0.07
CA THR A 106 12.43 -14.73 -1.07
C THR A 106 12.98 -13.35 -0.68
N ILE A 107 12.14 -12.50 -0.09
CA ILE A 107 12.57 -11.19 0.43
C ILE A 107 13.39 -11.35 1.71
N ARG A 108 12.91 -12.18 2.64
CA ARG A 108 13.53 -12.37 3.97
C ARG A 108 14.93 -12.95 3.86
N CYS A 109 15.15 -13.96 3.01
CA CYS A 109 16.44 -14.60 2.79
C CYS A 109 17.50 -13.68 2.15
N ARG A 110 17.08 -12.59 1.49
CA ARG A 110 17.99 -11.56 0.95
C ARG A 110 18.38 -10.50 1.96
N ALA A 111 17.73 -10.45 3.12
CA ALA A 111 18.03 -9.47 4.14
C ALA A 111 19.39 -9.77 4.81
N PRO A 112 20.20 -8.75 5.15
CA PRO A 112 21.53 -8.94 5.73
C PRO A 112 21.54 -9.55 7.15
N VAL A 113 20.37 -9.70 7.77
CA VAL A 113 20.18 -10.21 9.15
C VAL A 113 19.44 -11.54 9.14
N VAL A 114 19.97 -12.51 8.40
CA VAL A 114 19.46 -13.89 8.41
C VAL A 114 20.57 -14.78 8.94
N PRO A 115 20.36 -15.55 10.03
CA PRO A 115 21.27 -16.64 10.34
C PRO A 115 21.21 -17.62 9.17
N ASN A 116 22.36 -17.99 8.62
CA ASN A 116 22.50 -19.00 7.57
C ASN A 116 21.95 -20.35 8.08
N SER A 117 20.63 -20.54 8.11
CA SER A 117 19.97 -21.78 8.45
C SER A 117 19.18 -22.28 7.24
N PRO A 118 19.34 -23.54 6.83
CA PRO A 118 18.65 -24.11 5.67
C PRO A 118 17.14 -24.28 5.87
N ASP A 119 16.63 -24.14 7.10
CA ASP A 119 15.24 -24.46 7.45
C ASP A 119 14.41 -23.22 7.83
N PHE A 120 14.59 -22.11 7.11
CA PHE A 120 13.80 -20.91 7.35
C PHE A 120 12.40 -21.07 6.74
N THR A 121 11.37 -21.25 7.59
CA THR A 121 9.99 -21.51 7.14
C THR A 121 9.08 -20.30 7.29
N CYS A 122 7.96 -20.35 6.56
CA CYS A 122 6.90 -19.33 6.54
C CYS A 122 5.54 -19.98 6.77
N SER A 123 4.66 -19.29 7.48
CA SER A 123 3.27 -19.66 7.67
C SER A 123 2.36 -18.43 7.62
N ILE A 124 1.08 -18.64 7.31
CA ILE A 124 0.04 -17.61 7.33
C ILE A 124 -0.95 -17.99 8.44
N PRO A 125 -0.83 -17.42 9.65
CA PRO A 125 -1.54 -17.90 10.83
C PRO A 125 -3.03 -17.57 10.83
N SER A 126 -3.49 -16.67 9.94
CA SER A 126 -4.89 -16.26 9.87
C SER A 126 -5.32 -15.94 8.45
N SER A 127 -6.63 -15.98 8.20
CA SER A 127 -7.19 -15.54 6.92
C SER A 127 -6.82 -14.09 6.61
N PRO A 128 -6.64 -13.75 5.33
CA PRO A 128 -6.25 -12.41 4.93
C PRO A 128 -7.30 -11.38 5.39
N LYS A 129 -6.80 -10.23 5.84
CA LYS A 129 -7.62 -9.13 6.34
C LYS A 129 -7.98 -8.20 5.19
N ARG A 130 -9.26 -7.89 5.07
CA ARG A 130 -9.80 -6.98 4.06
C ARG A 130 -9.84 -5.56 4.60
N GLY A 131 -9.27 -4.63 3.84
CA GLY A 131 -9.45 -3.20 4.01
C GLY A 131 -10.17 -2.63 2.79
N SER A 132 -10.53 -1.35 2.79
CA SER A 132 -11.35 -0.73 1.73
C SER A 132 -10.76 -0.83 0.31
N TYR A 133 -9.45 -1.00 0.19
CA TYR A 133 -8.73 -1.01 -1.09
C TYR A 133 -7.63 -2.07 -1.18
N ASN A 134 -7.44 -2.86 -0.11
CA ASN A 134 -6.31 -3.79 -0.03
C ASN A 134 -6.68 -5.03 0.74
N VAL A 135 -6.08 -6.14 0.33
CA VAL A 135 -5.99 -7.38 1.10
C VAL A 135 -4.63 -7.42 1.79
N VAL A 136 -4.62 -7.85 3.06
CA VAL A 136 -3.41 -7.93 3.88
C VAL A 136 -3.26 -9.32 4.46
N TYR A 137 -2.18 -9.99 4.11
CA TYR A 137 -1.76 -11.26 4.68
C TYR A 137 -0.80 -11.00 5.84
N GLU A 138 -1.03 -11.69 6.95
CA GLU A 138 -0.05 -11.80 8.02
C GLU A 138 0.82 -13.01 7.70
N VAL A 139 2.12 -12.79 7.60
CA VAL A 139 3.13 -13.82 7.39
C VAL A 139 3.95 -13.94 8.65
N GLU A 140 4.12 -15.15 9.16
CA GLU A 140 4.94 -15.46 10.32
C GLU A 140 6.06 -16.41 9.92
N PHE A 141 7.29 -16.03 10.29
CA PHE A 141 8.49 -16.80 10.01
C PHE A 141 8.89 -17.64 11.21
N SER A 142 9.68 -18.70 10.95
CA SER A 142 10.23 -19.58 11.99
C SER A 142 11.05 -18.90 13.09
N ASP A 143 11.57 -17.69 12.86
CA ASP A 143 12.29 -16.88 13.84
C ASP A 143 11.37 -16.03 14.75
N GLY A 144 10.05 -16.18 14.59
CA GLY A 144 9.04 -15.45 15.35
C GLY A 144 8.79 -14.01 14.85
N ILE A 145 9.42 -13.61 13.74
CA ILE A 145 9.12 -12.32 13.11
C ILE A 145 7.86 -12.45 12.26
N SER A 146 7.02 -11.42 12.32
CA SER A 146 5.83 -11.33 11.47
C SER A 146 5.89 -10.13 10.53
N TRP A 147 5.54 -10.35 9.26
CA TRP A 147 5.41 -9.32 8.23
C TRP A 147 3.97 -9.24 7.70
N ALA A 148 3.62 -8.07 7.17
CA ALA A 148 2.38 -7.83 6.47
C ALA A 148 2.68 -7.79 4.96
N VAL A 149 2.05 -8.66 4.18
CA VAL A 149 2.02 -8.56 2.72
C VAL A 149 0.70 -7.92 2.32
N ARG A 150 0.78 -6.73 1.74
CA ARG A 150 -0.37 -5.92 1.35
C ARG A 150 -0.45 -5.84 -0.17
N THR A 151 -1.61 -6.21 -0.72
CA THR A 151 -1.91 -6.13 -2.17
C THR A 151 -3.19 -5.34 -2.41
N PRO A 152 -3.21 -4.40 -3.37
CA PRO A 152 -4.43 -3.69 -3.79
C PRO A 152 -5.47 -4.65 -4.38
N CYS A 153 -6.74 -4.50 -3.99
CA CYS A 153 -7.83 -5.36 -4.48
C CYS A 153 -8.64 -4.79 -5.64
N LEU A 154 -8.32 -3.57 -6.08
CA LEU A 154 -9.04 -2.91 -7.17
C LEU A 154 -8.24 -2.96 -8.49
N PRO A 155 -8.90 -2.91 -9.66
CA PRO A 155 -8.26 -2.99 -10.98
C PRO A 155 -7.00 -2.11 -11.18
N TRP A 156 -5.84 -2.71 -11.45
CA TRP A 156 -4.60 -1.94 -11.48
C TRP A 156 -4.53 -0.93 -12.63
N ASN A 157 -3.97 0.26 -12.36
CA ASN A 157 -3.76 1.30 -13.36
C ASN A 157 -2.67 2.28 -12.93
N VAL A 158 -2.21 3.10 -13.88
CA VAL A 158 -1.11 4.08 -13.69
C VAL A 158 -1.36 5.05 -12.52
N LYS A 159 -2.62 5.43 -12.26
CA LYS A 159 -2.95 6.31 -11.14
C LYS A 159 -2.72 5.58 -9.80
N ARG A 160 -3.15 4.33 -9.69
CA ARG A 160 -2.97 3.52 -8.48
C ARG A 160 -1.52 3.15 -8.25
N GLU A 161 -0.79 2.87 -9.32
CA GLU A 161 0.65 2.67 -9.28
C GLU A 161 1.37 3.89 -8.70
N ARG A 162 1.08 5.08 -9.23
CA ARG A 162 1.63 6.33 -8.71
C ARG A 162 1.26 6.57 -7.24
N THR A 163 -0.02 6.37 -6.88
CA THR A 163 -0.46 6.51 -5.48
C THR A 163 0.29 5.57 -4.56
N MET A 164 0.49 4.31 -4.96
CA MET A 164 1.26 3.36 -4.17
C MET A 164 2.72 3.79 -4.05
N GLN A 165 3.36 4.27 -5.13
CA GLN A 165 4.72 4.82 -5.06
C GLN A 165 4.80 5.99 -4.06
N HIS A 166 3.84 6.91 -4.10
CA HIS A 166 3.75 8.02 -3.14
C HIS A 166 3.57 7.54 -1.70
N ASP A 167 2.73 6.52 -1.47
CA ASP A 167 2.55 5.90 -0.15
C ASP A 167 3.87 5.33 0.38
N MET A 168 4.66 4.64 -0.46
CA MET A 168 5.95 4.07 -0.07
C MET A 168 6.94 5.18 0.34
N VAL A 169 7.03 6.23 -0.48
CA VAL A 169 7.93 7.37 -0.22
C VAL A 169 7.50 8.12 1.04
N GLY A 170 6.20 8.34 1.23
CA GLY A 170 5.66 8.98 2.42
C GLY A 170 5.95 8.20 3.69
N LEU A 171 5.71 6.88 3.69
CA LEU A 171 6.00 6.03 4.85
C LEU A 171 7.50 6.00 5.17
N GLN A 172 8.35 5.89 4.16
CA GLN A 172 9.80 5.93 4.35
C GLN A 172 10.25 7.28 4.93
N TYR A 173 9.75 8.40 4.38
CA TYR A 173 10.06 9.73 4.89
C TYR A 173 9.66 9.89 6.36
N VAL A 174 8.44 9.48 6.73
CA VAL A 174 7.99 9.51 8.13
C VAL A 174 8.88 8.65 9.01
N SER A 175 9.24 7.45 8.57
CA SER A 175 10.13 6.55 9.32
C SER A 175 11.52 7.15 9.56
N ASP A 176 12.07 7.87 8.59
CA ASP A 176 13.44 8.39 8.65
C ASP A 176 13.53 9.71 9.42
N HIS A 177 12.44 10.48 9.49
CA HIS A 177 12.45 11.84 9.99
C HIS A 177 11.64 12.03 11.28
N THR A 178 10.97 10.99 11.77
CA THR A 178 10.16 11.07 12.99
C THR A 178 10.37 9.86 13.90
N THR A 179 9.95 9.99 15.15
CA THR A 179 9.88 8.91 16.14
C THR A 179 8.58 8.11 16.05
N LEU A 180 7.73 8.38 15.05
CA LEU A 180 6.46 7.68 14.90
C LEU A 180 6.73 6.19 14.63
N PRO A 181 5.99 5.29 15.31
CA PRO A 181 6.12 3.85 15.10
C PRO A 181 5.37 3.41 13.84
N VAL A 182 5.86 3.83 12.68
CA VAL A 182 5.37 3.34 11.38
C VAL A 182 6.01 2.00 11.04
N PRO A 183 5.29 1.09 10.36
CA PRO A 183 5.88 -0.17 9.91
C PRO A 183 7.04 0.06 8.94
N ARG A 184 8.18 -0.59 9.16
CA ARG A 184 9.29 -0.53 8.20
C ARG A 184 8.93 -1.33 6.95
N ILE A 185 9.20 -0.75 5.77
CA ILE A 185 9.03 -1.43 4.49
C ILE A 185 10.26 -2.31 4.23
N HIS A 186 10.04 -3.57 3.88
CA HIS A 186 11.10 -4.53 3.52
C HIS A 186 11.25 -4.67 2.00
N ALA A 187 10.14 -4.65 1.27
CA ALA A 187 10.12 -4.67 -0.18
C ALA A 187 8.78 -4.15 -0.71
N TYR A 188 8.75 -3.74 -1.97
CA TYR A 188 7.52 -3.46 -2.69
C TYR A 188 7.77 -3.60 -4.19
N ASP A 189 6.70 -3.90 -4.94
CA ASP A 189 6.67 -3.82 -6.40
C ASP A 189 5.32 -3.23 -6.81
N CYS A 190 5.33 -2.16 -7.58
CA CYS A 190 4.11 -1.49 -8.03
C CYS A 190 3.64 -1.99 -9.40
N THR A 191 4.37 -2.91 -10.03
CA THR A 191 4.00 -3.50 -11.32
C THR A 191 3.22 -4.80 -11.12
N THR A 192 2.61 -5.32 -12.18
CA THR A 192 2.03 -6.67 -12.22
C THR A 192 3.00 -7.70 -12.80
N ASN A 193 4.14 -7.27 -13.34
CA ASN A 193 5.16 -8.14 -13.91
C ASN A 193 6.15 -8.60 -12.83
N ASN A 194 5.64 -9.34 -11.85
CA ASN A 194 6.41 -9.80 -10.70
C ASN A 194 5.98 -11.23 -10.29
N ALA A 195 6.67 -11.79 -9.29
CA ALA A 195 6.52 -13.19 -8.88
C ALA A 195 5.09 -13.58 -8.48
N ILE A 196 4.25 -12.64 -8.04
CA ILE A 196 2.89 -12.90 -7.59
C ILE A 196 1.81 -12.37 -8.55
N GLY A 197 2.20 -11.79 -9.69
CA GLY A 197 1.27 -11.24 -10.70
C GLY A 197 0.53 -9.97 -10.27
N HIS A 198 0.76 -9.47 -9.05
CA HIS A 198 0.02 -8.38 -8.43
C HIS A 198 0.97 -7.39 -7.74
N PRO A 199 0.65 -6.09 -7.70
CA PRO A 199 1.43 -5.12 -6.95
C PRO A 199 1.40 -5.44 -5.46
N TYR A 200 2.52 -5.29 -4.76
CA TYR A 200 2.59 -5.60 -3.33
C TYR A 200 3.50 -4.65 -2.54
N MET A 201 3.21 -4.54 -1.25
CA MET A 201 4.11 -4.00 -0.23
C MET A 201 4.31 -5.07 0.85
N VAL A 202 5.56 -5.32 1.21
CA VAL A 202 5.95 -6.13 2.38
C VAL A 202 6.51 -5.20 3.43
N ALA A 203 5.90 -5.18 4.61
CA ALA A 203 6.29 -4.32 5.72
C ALA A 203 6.20 -5.06 7.07
N ASP A 204 6.71 -4.47 8.14
CA ASP A 204 6.54 -5.01 9.49
C ASP A 204 5.05 -5.26 9.80
N TYR A 205 4.77 -6.40 10.43
CA TYR A 205 3.44 -6.63 10.98
C TYR A 205 3.33 -5.99 12.37
N VAL A 206 2.32 -5.14 12.56
CA VAL A 206 2.10 -4.50 13.87
C VAL A 206 0.98 -5.22 14.61
N HIS A 207 1.39 -5.99 15.61
CA HIS A 207 0.48 -6.64 16.54
C HIS A 207 -0.21 -5.58 17.41
N GLY A 208 -1.53 -5.70 17.58
CA GLY A 208 -2.28 -4.76 18.39
C GLY A 208 -3.78 -4.83 18.24
N THR A 209 -4.46 -4.20 19.20
CA THR A 209 -5.92 -4.07 19.23
C THR A 209 -6.35 -2.77 18.55
N ARG A 210 -7.39 -2.82 17.72
CA ARG A 210 -7.92 -1.59 17.09
C ARG A 210 -8.58 -0.74 18.17
N LEU A 211 -8.31 0.55 18.16
CA LEU A 211 -8.87 1.47 19.15
C LEU A 211 -10.39 1.47 19.17
N VAL A 212 -11.01 1.38 17.99
CA VAL A 212 -12.48 1.34 17.83
C VAL A 212 -13.11 0.17 18.60
N ASP A 213 -12.42 -0.96 18.71
CA ASP A 213 -12.95 -2.15 19.38
C ASP A 213 -12.95 -2.02 20.91
N VAL A 214 -12.19 -1.07 21.46
CA VAL A 214 -11.90 -0.99 22.91
C VAL A 214 -12.17 0.39 23.51
N TRP A 215 -12.40 1.41 22.69
CA TRP A 215 -12.59 2.79 23.15
C TRP A 215 -13.66 2.93 24.24
N SER A 216 -14.78 2.24 24.06
CA SER A 216 -15.92 2.27 24.97
C SER A 216 -15.91 1.17 26.03
N LYS A 217 -14.84 0.35 26.13
CA LYS A 217 -14.73 -0.76 27.09
C LYS A 217 -13.91 -0.33 28.31
N PRO A 218 -14.53 0.01 29.46
CA PRO A 218 -13.80 0.53 30.62
C PRO A 218 -12.74 -0.45 31.14
N SER A 219 -13.02 -1.75 31.09
CA SER A 219 -12.10 -2.81 31.54
C SER A 219 -10.77 -2.84 30.76
N TRP A 220 -10.77 -2.39 29.51
CA TRP A 220 -9.55 -2.32 28.69
C TRP A 220 -8.62 -1.19 29.13
N TRP A 221 -9.19 -0.10 29.65
CA TRP A 221 -8.49 1.08 30.16
C TRP A 221 -8.05 0.90 31.62
N SER A 222 -7.33 -0.19 31.89
CA SER A 222 -6.84 -0.56 33.21
C SER A 222 -5.32 -0.60 33.28
N GLY A 223 -4.79 -0.45 34.50
CA GLY A 223 -3.35 -0.41 34.77
C GLY A 223 -2.65 0.72 34.02
N GLU A 224 -1.66 0.37 33.21
CA GLU A 224 -0.89 1.34 32.42
C GLU A 224 -1.66 1.95 31.23
N ARG A 225 -2.77 1.34 30.80
CA ARG A 225 -3.54 1.82 29.65
C ARG A 225 -4.55 2.86 30.10
N SER A 226 -4.37 4.10 29.66
CA SER A 226 -5.35 5.16 29.89
C SER A 226 -5.59 5.97 28.62
N LYS A 227 -6.82 6.50 28.48
CA LYS A 227 -7.18 7.38 27.35
C LYS A 227 -6.28 8.60 27.31
N GLN A 228 -5.96 9.19 28.47
CA GLN A 228 -5.07 10.35 28.56
C GLN A 228 -3.67 10.04 28.03
N ARG A 229 -3.04 8.92 28.43
CA ARG A 229 -1.70 8.55 27.93
C ARG A 229 -1.70 8.34 26.43
N LEU A 230 -2.72 7.66 25.90
CA LEU A 230 -2.88 7.44 24.46
C LEU A 230 -3.03 8.76 23.70
N LEU A 231 -3.97 9.62 24.12
CA LEU A 231 -4.22 10.91 23.48
C LEU A 231 -3.00 11.84 23.57
N THR A 232 -2.26 11.80 24.68
CA THR A 232 -1.01 12.55 24.84
C THR A 232 0.04 12.06 23.85
N ALA A 233 0.18 10.74 23.66
CA ALA A 233 1.09 10.18 22.67
C ALA A 233 0.70 10.58 21.24
N ILE A 234 -0.60 10.47 20.90
CA ILE A 234 -1.13 10.93 19.59
C ILE A 234 -0.80 12.41 19.36
N ALA A 235 -1.08 13.26 20.34
CA ALA A 235 -0.78 14.69 20.24
C ALA A 235 0.72 14.96 20.05
N GLY A 236 1.59 14.22 20.76
CA GLY A 236 3.04 14.28 20.57
C GLY A 236 3.46 13.98 19.13
N TYR A 237 2.92 12.90 18.54
CA TYR A 237 3.19 12.56 17.15
C TYR A 237 2.62 13.57 16.15
N MET A 238 1.45 14.15 16.43
CA MET A 238 0.89 15.22 15.58
C MET A 238 1.79 16.46 15.57
N VAL A 239 2.34 16.85 16.74
CA VAL A 239 3.29 17.95 16.88
C VAL A 239 4.62 17.63 16.19
N GLU A 240 5.05 16.38 16.20
CA GLU A 240 6.24 15.96 15.48
C GLU A 240 6.04 16.04 13.96
N LEU A 241 4.95 15.46 13.45
CA LEU A 241 4.59 15.54 12.04
C LEU A 241 4.43 16.98 11.55
N SER A 242 3.87 17.88 12.37
CA SER A 242 3.68 19.29 11.99
C SER A 242 4.98 20.05 11.78
N LYS A 243 6.13 19.54 12.24
CA LYS A 243 7.44 20.18 12.00
C LYS A 243 7.97 19.93 10.59
N HIS A 244 7.38 19.00 9.84
CA HIS A 244 7.77 18.71 8.47
C HIS A 244 6.97 19.57 7.51
N GLU A 245 7.51 20.75 7.21
CA GLU A 245 6.95 21.69 6.24
C GLU A 245 7.62 21.50 4.87
N PHE A 246 6.82 21.68 3.81
CA PHE A 246 7.27 21.60 2.42
C PHE A 246 6.99 22.92 1.71
N ASP A 247 7.83 23.26 0.73
CA ASP A 247 7.71 24.49 -0.04
C ASP A 247 6.54 24.46 -1.06
N GLN A 248 5.98 23.28 -1.32
CA GLN A 248 4.88 23.07 -2.25
C GLN A 248 3.85 22.07 -1.70
N ILE A 249 2.61 22.25 -2.14
CA ILE A 249 1.51 21.32 -1.88
C ILE A 249 1.55 20.20 -2.93
N GLY A 250 1.63 18.95 -2.48
CA GLY A 250 1.64 17.79 -3.37
C GLY A 250 2.04 16.51 -2.67
N CYS A 251 2.56 15.57 -3.44
CA CYS A 251 3.01 14.26 -2.96
C CYS A 251 4.55 14.20 -2.94
N LEU A 252 5.09 13.40 -2.03
CA LEU A 252 6.52 13.12 -1.98
C LEU A 252 6.90 12.12 -3.08
N GLU A 253 7.95 12.44 -3.81
CA GLU A 253 8.50 11.61 -4.88
C GLU A 253 10.00 11.45 -4.68
N ARG A 254 10.55 10.28 -5.03
CA ARG A 254 12.00 10.12 -5.10
C ARG A 254 12.51 10.86 -6.32
N ILE A 255 13.54 11.67 -6.12
CA ILE A 255 14.31 12.27 -7.21
C ILE A 255 15.14 11.14 -7.81
N GLN A 256 14.81 10.69 -9.01
CA GLN A 256 15.71 9.84 -9.78
C GLN A 256 16.86 10.72 -10.30
N PRO A 257 18.13 10.35 -10.06
CA PRO A 257 19.29 11.08 -10.56
C PRO A 257 19.39 11.05 -12.08
#